data_AF-W5JWY2-F1
#
_entry.id   AF-W5JWY2-F1
#
_cell.length_a   1.000
_cell.length_b   1.000
_cell.length_c   1.000
_cell.angle_alpha   90.00
_cell.angle_beta   90.00
_cell.angle_gamma   90.00
#
_symmetry.space_group_name_H-M   'P 1'
#
loop_
_entity.id
_entity.type
_entity.pdbx_description
1 polymer ?
#
loop_
_entity_poly.entity_id
_entity_poly.type
_entity_poly.pdbx_seq_one_letter_code
_entity_poly.pdbx_strand_id
1 'polypeptide(L)'
;MQNLSISCSLVCLIILGSAALVGAFGVCQRQISAVLVTGVMYLLAALFALFTLMIIHFKRQQGRPLLDSDFDGTIDGVVAIKGTARVASKFLGARIFVTAWSLDLGWGGVVLCTFTSFLWILLSKIMRFNPLSAMI
;
A
#
# COMPACT_ATOMS: atom_id res chain seq x y z
N MET A 1 -17.47 -0.35 2.38
CA MET A 1 -16.22 0.44 2.34
C MET A 1 -15.24 0.05 1.22
N GLN A 2 -15.48 -1.00 0.41
CA GLN A 2 -14.57 -1.41 -0.67
C GLN A 2 -14.36 -0.34 -1.77
N ASN A 3 -15.38 0.49 -2.05
CA ASN A 3 -15.24 1.58 -3.03
C ASN A 3 -14.11 2.56 -2.67
N LEU A 4 -13.82 2.76 -1.37
CA LEU A 4 -12.80 3.70 -0.90
C LEU A 4 -11.38 3.13 -1.01
N SER A 5 -11.18 1.84 -0.73
CA SER A 5 -9.86 1.20 -0.93
C SER A 5 -9.50 1.08 -2.41
N ILE A 6 -10.49 0.85 -3.28
CA ILE A 6 -10.28 0.75 -4.72
C ILE A 6 -9.90 2.12 -5.30
N SER A 7 -10.62 3.19 -4.96
CA SER A 7 -10.28 4.53 -5.42
C SER A 7 -8.91 4.98 -4.94
N CYS A 8 -8.52 4.64 -3.70
CA CYS A 8 -7.20 4.98 -3.15
C CYS A 8 -6.05 4.33 -3.94
N SER A 9 -6.20 3.06 -4.31
CA SER A 9 -5.20 2.36 -5.14
C SER A 9 -5.09 2.95 -6.55
N LEU A 10 -6.21 3.34 -7.15
CA LEU A 10 -6.26 3.95 -8.49
C LEU A 10 -5.54 5.31 -8.49
N VAL A 11 -5.83 6.15 -7.50
CA VAL A 11 -5.13 7.44 -7.32
C VAL A 11 -3.63 7.24 -7.09
N CYS A 12 -3.25 6.24 -6.28
CA CYS A 12 -1.84 5.90 -6.06
C CYS A 12 -1.12 5.56 -7.39
N LEU A 13 -1.74 4.74 -8.25
CA LEU A 13 -1.16 4.39 -9.56
C LEU A 13 -1.02 5.61 -10.47
N ILE A 14 -2.01 6.51 -10.48
CA ILE A 14 -1.96 7.75 -11.28
C ILE A 14 -0.81 8.64 -10.80
N ILE A 15 -0.68 8.84 -9.48
CA ILE A 15 0.40 9.66 -8.91
C ILE A 15 1.78 9.05 -9.23
N LEU A 16 1.92 7.73 -9.13
CA LEU A 16 3.19 7.05 -9.39
C LEU A 16 3.59 7.14 -10.87
N GLY A 17 2.63 6.99 -11.78
CA GLY A 17 2.84 7.15 -13.21
C GLY A 17 3.17 8.59 -13.62
N SER A 18 2.45 9.58 -13.09
CA SER A 18 2.72 10.99 -13.38
C SER A 18 4.04 11.46 -12.76
N ALA A 19 4.37 11.02 -11.54
CA ALA A 19 5.64 11.32 -10.90
C ALA A 19 6.83 10.76 -11.69
N ALA A 20 6.70 9.57 -12.28
CA ALA A 20 7.74 8.99 -13.13
C ALA A 20 8.00 9.83 -14.40
N LEU A 21 6.93 10.27 -15.08
CA LEU A 21 7.03 11.13 -16.26
C LEU A 21 7.65 12.50 -15.92
N VAL A 22 7.12 13.18 -14.90
CA VAL A 22 7.64 14.47 -14.45
C VAL A 22 9.08 14.35 -13.95
N GLY A 23 9.43 13.21 -13.34
CA GLY A 23 10.77 12.92 -12.83
C GLY A 23 11.77 12.78 -13.96
N ALA A 24 11.41 12.03 -15.01
CA ALA A 24 12.23 11.89 -16.20
C ALA A 24 12.50 13.26 -16.85
N PHE A 25 11.46 14.09 -17.04
CA PHE A 25 11.62 15.44 -17.57
C PHE A 25 12.44 16.35 -16.64
N GLY A 26 12.24 16.26 -15.32
CA GLY A 26 12.96 17.05 -14.33
C GLY A 26 14.47 16.76 -14.30
N VAL A 27 14.85 15.49 -14.50
CA VAL A 27 16.26 15.08 -14.62
C VAL A 27 16.85 15.56 -15.95
N CYS A 28 16.13 15.39 -17.07
CA CYS A 28 16.60 15.83 -18.39
C CYS A 28 16.85 17.33 -18.48
N GLN A 29 15.96 18.15 -17.90
CA GLN A 29 16.10 19.61 -17.90
C GLN A 29 16.90 20.17 -16.71
N ARG A 30 17.44 19.29 -15.84
CA ARG A 30 18.22 19.67 -14.66
C ARG A 30 17.50 20.65 -13.71
N GLN A 31 16.17 20.67 -13.73
CA GLN A 31 15.35 21.60 -12.95
C GLN A 31 15.10 21.06 -11.53
N ILE A 32 15.79 21.64 -10.55
CA ILE A 32 15.76 21.21 -9.14
C ILE A 32 14.32 21.21 -8.59
N SER A 33 13.50 22.18 -8.97
CA SER A 33 12.11 22.29 -8.51
C SER A 33 11.23 21.12 -8.97
N ALA A 34 11.42 20.61 -10.18
CA ALA A 34 10.66 19.46 -10.70
C ALA A 34 11.06 18.15 -9.98
N VAL A 35 12.34 17.98 -9.71
CA VAL A 35 12.91 16.83 -8.96
C VAL A 35 12.40 16.81 -7.51
N LEU A 36 12.23 17.98 -6.87
CA LEU A 36 11.69 18.05 -5.51
C LEU A 36 10.20 17.69 -5.47
N VAL A 37 9.40 18.21 -6.41
CA VAL A 37 7.96 17.92 -6.48
C VAL A 37 7.71 16.41 -6.69
N THR A 38 8.51 15.76 -7.53
CA THR A 38 8.38 14.31 -7.74
C THR A 38 8.69 13.48 -6.51
N GLY A 39 9.69 13.86 -5.70
CA GLY A 39 9.92 13.26 -4.39
C GLY A 39 8.69 13.33 -3.48
N VAL A 40 8.05 14.50 -3.38
CA VAL A 40 6.82 14.67 -2.59
C VAL A 40 5.67 13.82 -3.15
N MET A 41 5.52 13.74 -4.47
CA MET A 41 4.49 12.92 -5.11
C MET A 41 4.68 11.43 -4.80
N TYR A 42 5.91 10.91 -4.78
CA TYR A 42 6.20 9.53 -4.37
C TYR A 42 5.86 9.28 -2.89
N LEU A 43 6.14 10.24 -2.00
CA LEU A 43 5.72 10.16 -0.59
C LEU A 43 4.21 10.10 -0.42
N LEU A 44 3.47 10.95 -1.14
CA LEU A 44 2.01 10.94 -1.13
C LEU A 44 1.44 9.61 -1.65
N ALA A 45 2.01 9.07 -2.73
CA ALA A 45 1.64 7.76 -3.24
C ALA A 45 1.88 6.66 -2.20
N ALA A 46 3.03 6.67 -1.50
CA ALA A 46 3.34 5.70 -0.44
C ALA A 46 2.34 5.76 0.71
N LEU A 47 1.90 6.96 1.11
CA LEU A 47 0.87 7.13 2.14
C LEU A 47 -0.49 6.55 1.71
N PHE A 48 -0.91 6.78 0.47
CA PHE A 48 -2.14 6.19 -0.06
C PHE A 48 -2.05 4.66 -0.15
N ALA A 49 -0.90 4.12 -0.55
CA ALA A 49 -0.65 2.68 -0.54
C ALA A 49 -0.69 2.10 0.88
N LEU A 50 -0.11 2.79 1.88
CA LEU A 50 -0.19 2.42 3.30
C LEU A 50 -1.62 2.40 3.82
N PHE A 51 -2.42 3.42 3.50
CA PHE A 51 -3.84 3.44 3.87
C PHE A 51 -4.60 2.26 3.26
N THR A 52 -4.34 1.95 1.99
CA THR A 52 -4.95 0.80 1.32
C THR A 52 -4.55 -0.51 2.00
N LEU A 53 -3.27 -0.70 2.31
CA LEU A 53 -2.77 -1.87 3.04
C LEU A 53 -3.37 -1.98 4.43
N MET A 54 -3.45 -0.87 5.17
CA MET A 54 -4.04 -0.82 6.51
C MET A 54 -5.52 -1.20 6.47
N ILE A 55 -6.30 -0.72 5.51
CA ILE A 55 -7.71 -1.11 5.34
C ILE A 55 -7.82 -2.62 5.08
N ILE A 56 -6.96 -3.18 4.22
CA ILE A 56 -6.95 -4.62 3.95
C ILE A 56 -6.55 -5.42 5.20
N HIS A 57 -5.57 -4.94 5.96
CA HIS A 57 -5.11 -5.56 7.20
C HIS A 57 -6.18 -5.53 8.29
N PHE A 58 -6.81 -4.37 8.51
CA PHE A 58 -7.93 -4.24 9.45
C PHE A 58 -9.12 -5.10 9.04
N LYS A 59 -9.49 -5.13 7.75
CA LYS A 59 -10.58 -5.98 7.27
C LYS A 59 -10.28 -7.47 7.49
N ARG A 60 -9.02 -7.90 7.45
CA ARG A 60 -8.60 -9.26 7.84
C ARG A 60 -8.63 -9.49 9.35
N GLN A 61 -8.25 -8.51 10.15
CA GLN A 61 -8.34 -8.60 11.61
C GLN A 61 -9.79 -8.56 12.11
N GLN A 62 -10.69 -7.85 11.42
CA GLN A 62 -12.14 -7.79 11.67
C GLN A 62 -12.93 -8.97 11.11
N GLY A 63 -12.34 -9.80 10.23
CA GLY A 63 -12.88 -11.13 9.92
C GLY A 63 -12.51 -12.20 10.95
N ARG A 64 -11.60 -11.88 11.88
CA ARG A 64 -11.15 -12.73 13.00
C ARG A 64 -11.80 -12.49 14.39
N PRO A 65 -12.61 -11.45 14.69
CA PRO A 65 -13.17 -11.24 16.02
C PRO A 65 -14.67 -11.54 15.99
N LEU A 66 -15.04 -12.82 16.00
CA LEU A 66 -16.29 -13.27 16.65
C LEU A 66 -16.44 -14.80 16.69
N LEU A 67 -15.36 -15.61 16.61
CA LEU A 67 -15.52 -17.04 16.96
C LEU A 67 -15.56 -17.30 18.47
N ASP A 68 -15.54 -16.24 19.29
CA ASP A 68 -15.61 -16.33 20.75
C ASP A 68 -16.85 -15.65 21.36
N SER A 69 -17.79 -15.16 20.56
CA SER A 69 -19.00 -14.54 21.12
C SER A 69 -20.22 -14.77 20.24
N ASP A 70 -20.96 -15.80 20.66
CA ASP A 70 -22.36 -16.07 20.35
C ASP A 70 -22.73 -16.51 18.93
N PHE A 71 -23.29 -17.70 18.89
CA PHE A 71 -23.48 -18.53 17.72
C PHE A 71 -24.91 -18.36 17.20
N ASP A 72 -25.18 -17.29 16.43
CA ASP A 72 -26.47 -17.17 15.73
C ASP A 72 -26.39 -16.37 14.42
N GLY A 73 -25.70 -16.94 13.43
CA GLY A 73 -25.75 -16.40 12.08
C GLY A 73 -24.93 -17.24 11.13
N THR A 74 -25.60 -17.82 10.14
CA THR A 74 -25.03 -18.53 8.98
C THR A 74 -23.75 -17.89 8.46
N ILE A 75 -22.61 -18.48 8.79
CA ILE A 75 -21.30 -18.10 8.26
C ILE A 75 -20.99 -18.98 7.05
N ASP A 76 -20.74 -18.33 5.90
CA ASP A 76 -20.14 -18.92 4.69
C ASP A 76 -20.85 -20.12 4.04
N GLY A 77 -22.15 -20.02 3.76
CA GLY A 77 -22.84 -20.89 2.79
C GLY A 77 -23.00 -22.36 3.21
N VAL A 78 -22.61 -22.71 4.43
CA VAL A 78 -22.94 -24.00 5.06
C VAL A 78 -24.14 -23.76 5.98
N VAL A 79 -25.25 -24.43 5.68
CA VAL A 79 -26.39 -24.54 6.60
C VAL A 79 -25.93 -25.37 7.79
N ALA A 80 -25.37 -24.72 8.81
CA ALA A 80 -25.03 -25.37 10.06
C ALA A 80 -26.34 -25.67 10.80
N ILE A 81 -26.72 -26.95 10.86
CA ILE A 81 -27.82 -27.42 11.71
C ILE A 81 -27.43 -27.15 13.17
N LYS A 82 -28.32 -26.46 13.90
CA LYS A 82 -28.19 -26.08 15.32
C LYS A 82 -27.67 -27.29 16.13
N GLY A 83 -26.45 -27.18 16.67
CA GLY A 83 -25.78 -28.24 17.45
C GLY A 83 -24.48 -28.80 16.86
N THR A 84 -24.22 -28.65 15.55
CA THR A 84 -22.97 -29.11 14.90
C THR A 84 -21.88 -28.03 14.77
N ALA A 85 -22.20 -26.82 15.22
CA ALA A 85 -21.38 -25.63 15.39
C ALA A 85 -19.91 -25.86 15.81
N ARG A 86 -19.71 -26.59 16.92
CA ARG A 86 -18.38 -26.88 17.49
C ARG A 86 -17.55 -27.87 16.67
N VAL A 87 -18.21 -28.69 15.85
CA VAL A 87 -17.52 -29.65 14.98
C VAL A 87 -17.09 -28.94 13.70
N ALA A 88 -17.95 -28.08 13.14
CA ALA A 88 -17.60 -27.22 12.00
C ALA A 88 -16.46 -26.23 12.33
N SER A 89 -16.39 -25.69 13.55
CA SER A 89 -15.30 -24.78 13.96
C SER A 89 -13.92 -25.44 13.93
N LYS A 90 -13.81 -26.75 14.21
CA LYS A 90 -12.57 -27.51 14.05
C LYS A 90 -12.12 -27.62 12.58
N PHE A 91 -13.06 -27.69 11.65
CA PHE A 91 -12.78 -27.69 10.21
C PHE A 91 -12.50 -26.28 9.66
N LEU A 92 -13.10 -25.24 10.24
CA LEU A 92 -12.79 -23.83 9.93
C LEU A 92 -11.42 -23.40 10.44
N GLY A 93 -10.93 -23.97 11.54
CA GLY A 93 -9.56 -23.80 12.02
C GLY A 93 -8.48 -24.32 11.06
N ALA A 94 -8.86 -25.20 10.12
CA ALA A 94 -7.97 -25.67 9.05
C ALA A 94 -7.90 -24.71 7.84
N ARG A 95 -8.73 -23.65 7.77
CA ARG A 95 -8.54 -22.58 6.79
C ARG A 95 -7.35 -21.72 7.19
N ILE A 96 -6.17 -22.16 6.76
CA ILE A 96 -4.96 -21.37 6.77
C ILE A 96 -5.18 -20.28 5.71
N PHE A 97 -5.58 -19.09 6.13
CA PHE A 97 -5.51 -17.89 5.28
C PHE A 97 -4.04 -17.54 5.09
N VAL A 98 -3.40 -18.22 4.13
CA VAL A 98 -2.05 -17.89 3.70
C VAL A 98 -2.03 -16.43 3.26
N THR A 99 -1.03 -15.68 3.70
CA THR A 99 -0.77 -14.34 3.17
C THR A 99 -0.52 -14.49 1.67
N ALA A 100 -1.50 -14.09 0.86
CA ALA A 100 -1.32 -14.02 -0.58
C ALA A 100 -0.09 -13.14 -0.87
N TRP A 101 0.75 -13.58 -1.82
CA TRP A 101 1.98 -12.91 -2.27
C TRP A 101 1.82 -11.40 -2.47
N SER A 102 0.64 -10.96 -2.90
CA SER A 102 0.31 -9.55 -3.13
C SER A 102 0.40 -8.68 -1.88
N LEU A 103 0.20 -9.23 -0.68
CA LEU A 103 0.30 -8.47 0.57
C LEU A 103 1.76 -8.16 0.91
N ASP A 104 2.63 -9.15 0.77
CA ASP A 104 4.07 -9.00 1.01
C ASP A 104 4.71 -8.12 -0.07
N LEU A 105 4.30 -8.29 -1.33
CA LEU A 105 4.66 -7.38 -2.42
C LEU A 105 4.15 -5.95 -2.19
N GLY A 106 2.98 -5.78 -1.56
CA GLY A 106 2.43 -4.49 -1.22
C GLY A 106 3.27 -3.73 -0.18
N TRP A 107 3.70 -4.41 0.88
CA TRP A 107 4.67 -3.86 1.84
C TRP A 107 6.00 -3.52 1.18
N GLY A 108 6.49 -4.40 0.29
CA GLY A 108 7.68 -4.13 -0.52
C GLY A 108 7.55 -2.88 -1.38
N GLY A 109 6.39 -2.69 -2.03
CA GLY A 109 6.09 -1.50 -2.83
C GLY A 109 6.10 -0.21 -2.00
N VAL A 110 5.56 -0.22 -0.78
CA VAL A 110 5.61 0.93 0.12
C VAL A 110 7.06 1.28 0.49
N VAL A 111 7.86 0.29 0.88
CA VAL A 111 9.27 0.49 1.25
C VAL A 111 10.08 1.00 0.04
N LEU A 112 9.84 0.45 -1.15
CA LEU A 112 10.50 0.89 -2.37
C LEU A 112 10.11 2.33 -2.72
N CYS A 113 8.84 2.71 -2.55
CA CYS A 113 8.35 4.05 -2.83
C CYS A 113 8.94 5.10 -1.87
N THR A 114 9.03 4.78 -0.57
CA THR A 114 9.67 5.66 0.42
C THR A 114 11.17 5.81 0.15
N PHE A 115 11.87 4.71 -0.13
CA PHE A 115 13.29 4.73 -0.48
C PHE A 115 13.55 5.55 -1.76
N THR A 116 12.69 5.39 -2.77
CA THR A 116 12.72 6.17 -4.00
C THR A 116 12.55 7.66 -3.70
N SER A 117 11.60 8.04 -2.84
CA SER A 117 11.45 9.44 -2.41
C SER A 117 12.72 10.00 -1.74
N PHE A 118 13.38 9.23 -0.88
CA PHE A 118 14.64 9.65 -0.27
C PHE A 118 15.74 9.87 -1.31
N LEU A 119 15.86 8.95 -2.29
CA LEU A 119 16.77 9.09 -3.43
C LEU A 119 16.49 10.36 -4.23
N TRP A 120 15.22 10.67 -4.56
CA TRP A 120 14.86 11.90 -5.27
C TRP A 120 15.20 13.17 -4.49
N ILE A 121 14.97 13.18 -3.17
CA ILE A 121 15.35 14.31 -2.31
C ILE A 121 16.87 14.46 -2.24
N LEU A 122 17.61 13.36 -2.06
CA LEU A 122 19.07 13.34 -2.10
C LEU A 122 19.60 13.85 -3.44
N LEU A 123 19.00 13.42 -4.55
CA LEU A 123 19.37 13.84 -5.89
C LEU A 123 19.12 15.35 -6.08
N SER A 124 17.99 15.88 -5.59
CA SER A 124 17.73 17.32 -5.61
C SER A 124 18.77 18.12 -4.82
N LYS A 125 19.24 17.57 -3.70
CA LYS A 125 20.31 18.17 -2.87
C LYS A 125 21.66 18.12 -3.58
N ILE A 126 22.05 16.97 -4.13
CA ILE A 126 23.31 16.82 -4.89
C ILE A 126 23.32 17.75 -6.10
N MET A 127 22.22 17.85 -6.85
CA MET A 127 22.10 18.78 -7.97
C MET A 127 22.16 20.25 -7.54
N ARG A 128 21.82 20.57 -6.29
CA ARG A 128 21.98 21.90 -5.70
C ARG A 128 23.39 22.17 -5.15
N PHE A 129 24.15 21.13 -4.80
CA PHE A 129 25.55 21.27 -4.39
C PHE A 129 26.54 21.23 -5.57
N ASN A 130 26.19 20.57 -6.67
CA ASN A 130 26.98 20.54 -7.91
C ASN A 130 26.87 21.76 -8.87
N PRO A 131 26.03 22.80 -8.69
CA PRO A 131 26.05 23.99 -9.55
C PRO A 131 27.19 24.95 -9.18
N LEU A 132 27.95 24.70 -8.11
CA LEU A 132 29.15 25.47 -7.77
C LEU A 132 30.42 24.99 -8.49
N SER A 133 30.47 23.74 -8.97
CA SER A 133 31.64 23.24 -9.74
C SER A 133 31.59 23.61 -11.22
N ALA A 134 30.52 24.27 -11.67
CA ALA A 134 30.37 24.80 -13.03
C ALA A 134 30.71 26.30 -13.14
N MET A 135 31.16 26.91 -12.04
CA MET A 135 31.63 28.31 -11.98
C MET A 135 33.13 28.38 -11.60
N ILE A 136 33.89 27.33 -11.91
CA ILE A 136 35.36 27.33 -11.98
C ILE A 136 35.73 26.87 -13.38
#